data_AF-A0A971XSK0-F1
#
_entry.id   AF-A0A971XSK0-F1
#
_cell.length_a   1.000
_cell.length_b   1.000
_cell.length_c   1.000
_cell.angle_alpha   90.00
_cell.angle_beta   90.00
_cell.angle_gamma   90.00
#
_symmetry.space_group_name_H-M   'P 1'
#
loop_
_entity.id
_entity.type
_entity.pdbx_description
1 polymer ?
#
loop_
_entity_poly.entity_id
_entity_poly.type
_entity_poly.pdbx_seq_one_letter_code
_entity_poly.pdbx_strand_id
1 'polypeptide(L)' 'HDVSWVAGRPPEAGTYASKIRYRQADASCVLVDPAQQTFTMHFPQPQWAVTPGQSAVVYQGDICLGGGIIV' A
#
# COMPACT_ATOMS: atom_id res chain seq x y z
N HIS A 1 -8.88 1.26 4.08
CA HIS A 1 -9.33 1.23 5.49
C HIS A 1 -8.53 0.20 6.28
N ASP A 2 -8.80 0.03 7.59
CA ASP A 2 -8.10 -0.92 8.48
C ASP A 2 -6.58 -0.82 8.35
N VAL A 3 -6.09 0.42 8.45
CA VAL A 3 -4.68 0.74 8.21
C VAL A 3 -3.85 0.44 9.45
N SER A 4 -2.70 -0.19 9.24
CA SER A 4 -1.70 -0.45 10.27
C SER A 4 -0.32 -0.07 9.75
N TRP A 5 0.36 0.83 10.47
CA TRP A 5 1.71 1.27 10.16
C TRP A 5 2.70 0.68 11.17
N VAL A 6 3.79 0.09 10.67
CA VAL A 6 4.81 -0.57 11.51
C VAL A 6 5.48 0.43 12.47
N ALA A 7 5.72 1.66 12.00
CA ALA A 7 6.30 2.72 12.82
C ALA A 7 5.26 3.46 13.71
N GLY A 8 4.00 2.99 13.75
CA GLY A 8 2.89 3.66 14.46
C GLY A 8 2.41 4.97 13.84
N ARG A 9 3.01 5.40 12.72
CA ARG A 9 2.66 6.61 11.97
C ARG A 9 2.77 6.37 10.46
N PRO A 10 1.97 7.07 9.65
CA PRO A 10 2.10 7.01 8.20
C PRO A 10 3.49 7.48 7.73
N PRO A 11 4.03 6.90 6.65
CA PRO A 11 5.20 7.44 5.97
C PRO A 11 4.83 8.74 5.23
N GLU A 12 5.82 9.42 4.66
CA GLU A 12 5.57 10.58 3.79
C GLU A 12 4.92 10.13 2.47
N ALA A 13 4.25 11.07 1.80
CA ALA A 13 3.76 10.82 0.44
C ALA A 13 4.95 10.64 -0.51
N GLY A 14 4.88 9.67 -1.41
CA GLY A 14 6.03 9.32 -2.23
C GLY A 14 5.87 8.06 -3.06
N THR A 15 6.94 7.67 -3.75
CA THR A 15 6.97 6.44 -4.56
C THR A 15 7.45 5.27 -3.70
N TYR A 16 6.67 4.19 -3.71
CA TYR A 16 6.92 2.98 -2.92
C TYR A 16 6.64 1.73 -3.75
N ALA A 17 7.05 0.58 -3.22
CA ALA A 17 6.61 -0.72 -3.70
C ALA A 17 5.34 -1.13 -2.95
N SER A 18 4.42 -1.81 -3.63
CA SER A 18 3.22 -2.33 -3.00
C SER A 18 2.89 -3.73 -3.43
N LYS A 19 2.43 -4.51 -2.46
CA LYS A 19 1.92 -5.85 -2.65
C LYS A 19 0.43 -5.88 -2.33
N ILE A 20 -0.37 -5.94 -3.38
CA ILE A 20 -1.83 -6.06 -3.31
C ILE A 20 -2.30 -7.52 -3.21
N ARG A 21 -1.41 -8.50 -3.47
CA ARG A 21 -1.73 -9.92 -3.41
C ARG A 21 -0.54 -10.76 -2.95
N TYR A 22 -0.77 -11.72 -2.06
CA TYR A 22 0.26 -12.52 -1.37
C TYR A 22 1.26 -13.25 -2.29
N ARG A 23 0.93 -13.48 -3.57
CA ARG A 23 1.80 -14.16 -4.56
C ARG A 23 2.12 -13.33 -5.81
N GLN A 24 1.73 -12.06 -5.84
CA GLN A 24 2.09 -11.17 -6.94
C GLN A 24 3.43 -10.49 -6.64
N ALA A 25 4.19 -10.18 -7.70
CA ALA A 25 5.36 -9.34 -7.58
C ALA A 25 4.96 -7.94 -7.08
N ASP A 26 5.88 -7.28 -6.39
CA ASP A 26 5.63 -5.93 -5.90
C ASP A 26 5.49 -4.98 -7.08
N ALA A 27 4.47 -4.12 -7.03
CA ALA A 27 4.20 -3.12 -8.04
C ALA A 27 4.62 -1.74 -7.52
N SER A 28 5.32 -0.97 -8.36
CA SER A 28 5.59 0.43 -8.06
C SER A 28 4.29 1.21 -7.96
N CYS A 29 4.19 2.09 -6.97
CA CYS A 29 3.00 2.87 -6.66
C CYS A 29 3.39 4.23 -6.07
N VAL A 30 2.51 5.21 -6.19
CA VAL A 30 2.62 6.50 -5.51
C VAL A 30 1.60 6.52 -4.37
N LEU A 31 2.09 6.66 -3.14
CA LEU A 31 1.28 6.81 -1.96
C LEU A 31 0.89 8.28 -1.79
N VAL A 32 -0.41 8.54 -1.69
CA VAL A 32 -1.02 9.88 -1.61
C VAL A 32 -1.84 9.96 -0.32
N ASP A 33 -1.71 11.10 0.36
CA ASP A 33 -2.39 11.42 1.63
C ASP A 33 -2.37 10.29 2.66
N PRO A 34 -1.18 9.74 3.01
CA PRO A 34 -1.11 8.65 3.97
C PRO A 34 -1.54 9.12 5.36
N ALA A 35 -2.56 8.48 5.92
CA ALA A 35 -3.12 8.78 7.24
C ALA A 35 -3.27 7.53 8.10
N GLN A 36 -3.70 7.72 9.35
CA GLN A 36 -3.87 6.62 10.31
C GLN A 36 -5.05 5.68 9.99
N GLN A 37 -6.03 6.15 9.22
CA GLN A 37 -7.27 5.40 8.94
C GLN A 37 -7.40 4.96 7.49
N THR A 38 -6.83 5.75 6.58
CA THR A 38 -6.92 5.56 5.13
C THR A 38 -5.65 6.08 4.46
N PHE A 39 -5.40 5.59 3.26
CA PHE A 39 -4.39 6.13 2.35
C PHE A 39 -4.83 5.80 0.92
N THR A 40 -4.32 6.56 -0.05
CA THR A 40 -4.59 6.34 -1.47
C THR A 40 -3.33 5.89 -2.17
N MET A 41 -3.46 4.96 -3.13
CA MET A 41 -2.34 4.50 -3.94
C MET A 41 -2.66 4.67 -5.41
N HIS A 42 -1.75 5.31 -6.13
CA HIS A 42 -1.81 5.41 -7.58
C HIS A 42 -0.77 4.49 -8.20
N PHE A 43 -1.23 3.53 -8.99
CA PHE A 43 -0.34 2.66 -9.74
C PHE A 43 -0.17 3.22 -11.16
N PRO A 44 1.06 3.50 -11.62
CA PRO A 44 1.31 3.96 -12.99
C PRO A 44 1.02 2.85 -14.02
N GLN A 45 1.06 1.59 -13.60
CA GLN A 45 0.68 0.44 -14.41
C GLN A 45 -0.61 -0.18 -13.85
N PRO A 46 -1.59 -0.56 -14.71
CA PRO A 46 -2.80 -1.23 -14.27
C PRO A 46 -2.49 -2.47 -13.44
N GLN A 47 -3.20 -2.63 -12.33
CA GLN A 47 -3.08 -3.79 -11.46
C GLN A 47 -4.22 -4.77 -11.73
N TRP A 48 -3.88 -6.02 -12.02
CA TRP A 48 -4.88 -7.06 -12.28
C TRP A 48 -5.53 -7.52 -10.96
N ALA A 49 -6.85 -7.74 -10.98
CA ALA A 49 -7.64 -8.32 -9.88
C ALA A 49 -7.46 -7.62 -8.52
N VAL A 50 -7.46 -6.30 -8.51
CA VAL A 50 -7.69 -5.51 -7.28
C VAL A 50 -9.14 -5.76 -6.84
N THR A 51 -9.33 -6.44 -5.70
CA THR A 51 -10.65 -6.76 -5.16
C THR A 51 -10.82 -6.18 -3.76
N PRO A 52 -11.96 -5.52 -3.46
CA PRO A 52 -12.27 -5.10 -2.09
C PRO A 52 -12.16 -6.26 -1.10
N GLY A 53 -11.63 -5.96 0.09
CA GLY A 53 -11.35 -6.97 1.13
C GLY A 53 -9.97 -7.62 1.05
N GLN A 54 -9.18 -7.40 -0.01
CA GLN A 54 -7.77 -7.79 -0.02
C GLN A 54 -6.89 -6.76 0.68
N SER A 55 -5.72 -7.20 1.15
CA SER A 55 -4.73 -6.32 1.76
C SER A 55 -3.81 -5.69 0.73
N ALA A 56 -3.59 -4.38 0.85
CA ALA A 56 -2.51 -3.65 0.19
C ALA A 56 -1.42 -3.36 1.21
N VAL A 57 -0.21 -3.85 0.96
CA VAL A 57 0.97 -3.64 1.82
C VAL A 57 1.95 -2.71 1.12
N VAL A 58 2.55 -1.79 1.85
CA VAL A 58 3.49 -0.77 1.37
C VAL A 58 4.91 -1.10 1.84
N TYR A 59 5.85 -1.04 0.92
CA TYR A 59 7.26 -1.36 1.13
C TYR A 59 8.18 -0.24 0.63
N GLN A 60 9.29 -0.04 1.35
CA GLN A 60 10.43 0.76 0.91
C GLN A 60 11.66 -0.14 0.83
N GLY A 61 11.97 -0.61 -0.38
CA GLY A 61 12.91 -1.72 -0.55
C GLY A 61 12.39 -2.96 0.18
N ASP A 62 13.23 -3.53 1.06
CA ASP A 62 12.88 -4.71 1.84
C ASP A 62 12.12 -4.40 3.15
N ILE A 63 11.87 -3.11 3.44
CA ILE A 63 11.22 -2.67 4.68
C ILE A 63 9.71 -2.59 4.49
N CYS A 64 8.96 -3.37 5.27
CA CYS A 64 7.51 -3.23 5.37
C CYS A 64 7.16 -1.97 6.19
N LEU A 65 6.50 -1.00 5.55
CA LEU A 65 6.06 0.23 6.20
C LEU A 65 4.70 0.07 6.88
N GLY A 66 3.85 -0.79 6.33
CA GLY A 66 2.48 -1.01 6.80
C GLY A 66 1.56 -1.39 5.66
N GLY A 67 0.25 -1.27 5.89
CA GLY A 67 -0.75 -1.57 4.87
C GLY A 67 -2.16 -1.38 5.39
N GLY A 68 -3.13 -1.78 4.58
CA GLY A 68 -4.54 -1.75 4.93
C GLY A 68 -5.38 -2.61 4.00
N ILE A 69 -6.69 -2.61 4.21
CA ILE A 69 -7.65 -3.32 3.37
C ILE A 69 -8.16 -2.39 2.27
N ILE A 70 -8.20 -2.92 1.05
CA ILE A 70 -8.70 -2.29 -0.17
C ILE A 70 -10.23 -2.15 -0.08
N VAL A 71 -10.73 -0.95 -0.38
CA VAL A 71 -12.16 -0.59 -0.45
C VAL A 71 -12.53 -0.17 -1.85
#